data_AF-A0A852T609-F1
#
_entry.id   AF-A0A852T609-F1
#
_cell.length_a   1.000
_cell.length_b   1.000
_cell.length_c   1.000
_cell.angle_alpha   90.00
_cell.angle_beta   90.00
_cell.angle_gamma   90.00
#
_symmetry.space_group_name_H-M   'P 1'
#
loop_
_entity.id
_entity.type
_entity.pdbx_description
1 polymer ?
#
loop_
_entity_poly.entity_id
_entity_poly.type
_entity_poly.pdbx_seq_one_letter_code
_entity_poly.pdbx_strand_id
1 'polypeptide(L)'
;MASDTRGTFAERLTEAMPWMLALNPKDRESCARGLLDAARASFATGQAHLAEAELNSWMETATAIAAGLGTASVEWLDSAGPVERP
;
A
#
# COMPACT_ATOMS: atom_id res chain seq x y z
N MET A 1 16.04 -24.15 2.68
CA MET A 1 15.97 -22.68 2.59
C MET A 1 16.19 -22.12 3.98
N ALA A 2 17.31 -21.42 4.24
CA ALA A 2 17.52 -20.77 5.52
C ALA A 2 16.56 -19.58 5.61
N SER A 3 15.67 -19.57 6.59
CA SER A 3 14.93 -18.35 6.92
C SER A 3 15.96 -17.36 7.46
N ASP A 4 16.31 -16.36 6.67
CA ASP A 4 17.10 -15.25 7.18
C ASP A 4 16.22 -14.52 8.21
N THR A 5 16.57 -14.67 9.49
CA THR A 5 15.84 -14.06 10.61
C THR A 5 16.37 -12.66 10.95
N ARG A 6 17.34 -12.15 10.19
CA ARG A 6 17.86 -10.80 10.40
C ARG A 6 16.83 -9.78 9.92
N GLY A 7 16.70 -8.69 10.66
CA GLY A 7 15.78 -7.59 10.37
C GLY A 7 14.30 -7.85 10.68
N THR A 8 13.50 -6.81 10.51
CA THR A 8 12.05 -6.86 10.63
C THR A 8 11.43 -7.55 9.41
N PHE A 9 10.16 -7.95 9.53
CA PHE A 9 9.43 -8.51 8.40
C PHE A 9 9.26 -7.51 7.25
N ALA A 10 9.04 -6.23 7.57
CA ALA A 10 8.93 -5.17 6.56
C ALA A 10 10.25 -4.95 5.80
N GLU A 11 11.39 -5.04 6.48
CA GLU A 11 12.72 -4.96 5.85
C GLU A 11 12.92 -6.09 4.83
N ARG A 12 12.63 -7.34 5.21
CA ARG A 12 12.73 -8.48 4.29
C ARG A 12 11.76 -8.40 3.12
N LEU A 13 10.52 -7.96 3.36
CA LEU A 13 9.56 -7.75 2.27
C LEU A 13 10.06 -6.70 1.29
N THR A 14 10.73 -5.66 1.77
CA THR A 14 11.31 -4.62 0.92
C THR A 14 12.44 -5.16 0.03
N GLU A 15 13.21 -6.15 0.48
CA GLU A 15 14.20 -6.84 -0.36
C GLU A 15 13.54 -7.62 -1.51
N ALA A 16 12.43 -8.30 -1.24
CA ALA A 16 11.67 -9.05 -2.24
C ALA A 16 10.81 -8.16 -3.14
N MET A 17 10.38 -7.01 -2.64
CA MET A 17 9.46 -6.07 -3.28
C MET A 17 10.00 -4.64 -3.16
N PRO A 18 11.01 -4.27 -3.98
CA PRO A 18 11.69 -2.99 -3.85
C PRO A 18 10.80 -1.75 -4.01
N TRP A 19 9.63 -1.89 -4.65
CA TRP A 19 8.65 -0.82 -4.76
C TRP A 19 8.17 -0.29 -3.40
N MET A 20 8.22 -1.10 -2.34
CA MET A 20 7.88 -0.67 -0.97
C MET A 20 8.81 0.44 -0.45
N LEU A 21 9.98 0.65 -1.05
CA LEU A 21 10.88 1.75 -0.70
C LEU A 21 10.29 3.14 -0.99
N ALA A 22 9.29 3.25 -1.87
CA ALA A 22 8.57 4.50 -2.09
C ALA A 22 7.73 4.92 -0.86
N LEU A 23 7.29 3.95 -0.04
CA LEU A 23 6.54 4.22 1.18
C LEU A 23 7.47 4.76 2.28
N ASN A 24 6.92 5.55 3.21
CA ASN A 24 7.64 5.92 4.43
C ASN A 24 7.75 4.70 5.39
N PRO A 25 8.64 4.72 6.41
CA PRO A 25 8.87 3.56 7.28
C PRO A 25 7.61 3.01 7.97
N LYS A 26 6.71 3.89 8.45
CA LYS A 26 5.47 3.48 9.12
C LYS A 26 4.50 2.79 8.14
N ASP A 27 4.41 3.30 6.92
CA ASP A 27 3.57 2.72 5.88
C ASP A 27 4.15 1.40 5.36
N ARG A 28 5.48 1.22 5.35
CA ARG A 28 6.10 -0.08 5.05
C ARG A 28 5.71 -1.15 6.07
N GLU A 29 5.68 -0.80 7.37
CA GLU A 29 5.21 -1.73 8.41
C GLU A 29 3.74 -2.07 8.25
N SER A 30 2.91 -1.07 7.93
CA SER A 30 1.47 -1.24 7.74
C SER A 30 1.18 -2.10 6.50
N CYS A 31 1.87 -1.82 5.39
CA CYS A 31 1.83 -2.62 4.17
C CYS A 31 2.24 -4.06 4.42
N ALA A 32 3.38 -4.28 5.09
CA ALA A 32 3.85 -5.61 5.44
C ALA A 32 2.82 -6.40 6.26
N ARG A 33 2.22 -5.76 7.27
CA ARG A 33 1.15 -6.38 8.06
C ARG A 33 -0.07 -6.70 7.21
N GLY A 34 -0.54 -5.76 6.39
CA GLY A 34 -1.70 -5.92 5.51
C GLY A 34 -1.53 -7.09 4.55
N LEU A 35 -0.37 -7.19 3.88
CA LEU A 35 -0.07 -8.30 2.99
C LEU A 35 -0.07 -9.67 3.69
N LEU A 36 0.48 -9.73 4.92
CA LEU A 36 0.47 -10.98 5.70
C LEU A 36 -0.96 -11.38 6.11
N ASP A 37 -1.76 -10.42 6.57
CA ASP A 37 -3.12 -10.69 7.01
C ASP A 37 -4.03 -11.06 5.83
N ALA A 38 -3.89 -10.39 4.69
CA ALA A 38 -4.59 -10.72 3.45
C ALA A 38 -4.19 -12.11 2.93
N ALA A 39 -2.89 -12.46 2.93
CA ALA A 39 -2.42 -13.79 2.56
C ALA A 39 -3.03 -14.87 3.47
N ARG A 40 -3.04 -14.66 4.78
CA ARG A 40 -3.66 -15.59 5.74
C ARG A 40 -5.15 -15.77 5.49
N ALA A 41 -5.87 -14.67 5.24
CA ALA A 41 -7.29 -14.71 4.91
C ALA A 41 -7.54 -15.46 3.59
N SER A 42 -6.77 -15.18 2.54
CA SER A 42 -6.83 -15.89 1.27
C SER A 42 -6.63 -17.39 1.43
N PHE A 43 -5.63 -17.82 2.20
CA PHE A 43 -5.40 -19.24 2.45
C PHE A 43 -6.54 -19.88 3.25
N ALA A 44 -7.02 -19.22 4.30
CA ALA A 44 -8.09 -19.74 5.15
C ALA A 44 -9.43 -19.88 4.41
N THR A 45 -9.70 -19.00 3.44
CA THR A 45 -10.97 -18.92 2.71
C THR A 45 -10.92 -19.54 1.31
N GLY A 46 -9.72 -19.89 0.82
CA GLY A 46 -9.50 -20.29 -0.58
C GLY A 46 -9.68 -19.16 -1.59
N GLN A 47 -9.73 -17.90 -1.13
CA GLN A 47 -9.99 -16.72 -1.96
C GLN A 47 -8.69 -15.95 -2.23
N ALA A 48 -7.95 -16.35 -3.27
CA ALA A 48 -6.67 -15.73 -3.63
C ALA A 48 -6.77 -14.21 -3.91
N HIS A 49 -7.93 -13.76 -4.42
CA HIS A 49 -8.14 -12.36 -4.80
C HIS A 49 -7.97 -11.35 -3.66
N LEU A 50 -8.12 -11.75 -2.38
CA LEU A 50 -7.91 -10.84 -1.24
C LEU A 50 -6.45 -10.41 -1.13
N ALA A 51 -5.51 -11.34 -1.26
CA ALA A 51 -4.08 -11.05 -1.25
C ALA A 51 -3.66 -10.23 -2.48
N GLU A 52 -4.21 -10.55 -3.66
CA GLU A 52 -3.94 -9.79 -4.90
C GLU A 52 -4.46 -8.35 -4.81
N ALA A 53 -5.67 -8.15 -4.29
CA ALA A 53 -6.25 -6.83 -4.12
C ALA A 53 -5.43 -5.95 -3.16
N GLU A 54 -4.99 -6.50 -2.03
CA GLU A 54 -4.14 -5.79 -1.07
C GLU A 54 -2.77 -5.43 -1.69
N LEU A 55 -2.15 -6.38 -2.41
CA LEU A 55 -0.89 -6.14 -3.10
C LEU A 55 -1.00 -5.00 -4.12
N ASN A 56 -2.02 -5.04 -4.97
CA ASN A 56 -2.23 -4.02 -5.98
C ASN A 56 -2.53 -2.66 -5.34
N SER A 57 -3.37 -2.61 -4.30
CA SER A 57 -3.69 -1.38 -3.57
C SER A 57 -2.42 -0.66 -3.05
N TRP A 58 -1.51 -1.41 -2.43
CA TRP A 58 -0.24 -0.85 -1.95
C TRP A 58 0.72 -0.48 -3.08
N MET A 59 0.77 -1.26 -4.16
CA MET A 59 1.63 -0.96 -5.31
C MET A 59 1.18 0.32 -6.01
N GLU A 60 -0.12 0.54 -6.17
CA GLU A 60 -0.67 1.78 -6.71
C GLU A 60 -0.37 2.98 -5.79
N THR A 61 -0.49 2.80 -4.48
CA THR A 61 -0.12 3.83 -3.49
C THR A 61 1.36 4.21 -3.60
N ALA A 62 2.24 3.20 -3.65
CA ALA A 62 3.68 3.40 -3.82
C ALA A 62 4.01 4.09 -5.14
N THR A 63 3.32 3.72 -6.23
CA THR A 63 3.46 4.34 -7.55
C THR A 63 3.03 5.80 -7.53
N ALA A 64 1.89 6.11 -6.91
CA ALA A 64 1.42 7.48 -6.74
C ALA A 64 2.44 8.34 -5.98
N ILE A 65 2.96 7.83 -4.85
CA ILE A 65 3.98 8.53 -4.06
C ILE A 65 5.26 8.76 -4.88
N ALA A 66 5.74 7.73 -5.60
CA ALA A 66 6.92 7.83 -6.44
C ALA A 66 6.75 8.84 -7.59
N ALA A 67 5.52 8.99 -8.10
CA ALA A 67 5.16 10.01 -9.08
C ALA A 67 4.98 11.42 -8.46
N GLY A 68 5.15 11.56 -7.14
CA GLY A 68 4.94 12.82 -6.42
C GLY A 68 3.48 13.17 -6.16
N LEU A 69 2.55 12.25 -6.44
CA LEU A 69 1.12 12.43 -6.23
C LEU A 69 0.78 12.25 -4.73
N GLY A 70 -0.19 13.03 -4.24
CA GLY A 70 -0.66 12.93 -2.84
C GLY A 70 0.08 13.81 -1.83
N THR A 71 1.09 14.58 -2.25
CA THR A 71 1.80 15.57 -1.40
C THR A 71 1.27 17.00 -1.55
N ALA A 72 0.42 17.24 -2.55
CA ALA A 72 -0.20 18.55 -2.75
C ALA A 72 -1.16 18.87 -1.60
N SER A 73 -1.06 20.07 -1.05
CA SER A 73 -2.05 20.59 -0.11
C SER A 73 -3.42 20.61 -0.79
N VAL A 74 -4.40 19.95 -0.18
CA VAL A 74 -5.78 19.99 -0.67
C VAL A 74 -6.30 21.42 -0.49
N GLU A 75 -6.46 22.13 -1.60
CA GLU A 75 -7.17 23.41 -1.62
C GLU A 75 -8.67 23.12 -1.55
N TRP A 76 -9.27 23.39 -0.40
CA TRP A 76 -10.71 23.29 -0.23
C TRP A 76 -11.37 24.53 -0.86
N LEU A 77 -12.38 24.30 -1.70
CA LEU A 77 -13.20 25.40 -2.21
C LEU A 77 -14.04 25.99 -1.08
N ASP A 78 -13.69 27.19 -0.64
CA ASP A 78 -14.40 27.92 0.43
C ASP A 78 -15.77 28.47 -0.02
N SER A 79 -16.05 28.47 -1.33
CA SER A 79 -17.27 29.04 -1.89
C SER A 79 -18.04 28.05 -2.75
N ALA A 80 -19.34 27.88 -2.45
CA ALA A 80 -20.28 27.19 -3.31
C ALA A 80 -20.56 28.04 -4.58
N GLY A 81 -19.73 27.87 -5.60
CA GLY A 81 -19.98 28.46 -6.92
C GLY A 81 -21.25 27.87 -7.55
N PRO A 82 -21.97 28.63 -8.40
CA PRO A 82 -23.11 28.09 -9.14
C PRO A 82 -22.65 26.92 -10.01
N VAL A 83 -23.22 25.74 -9.77
CA VAL A 83 -23.04 24.54 -10.59
C VAL A 83 -24.21 24.41 -11.55
N GLU A 84 -23.91 24.14 -12.83
CA GLU A 84 -24.93 23.93 -13.85
C GLU A 84 -25.70 22.64 -13.58
N ARG A 85 -27.02 22.66 -13.82
CA ARG A 85 -27.88 21.48 -13.61
C ARG A 85 -27.78 20.55 -14.83
N PRO A 86 -27.79 19.20 -14.63
CA PRO A 86 -27.76 18.23 -15.73
C PRO A 86 -28.94 18.38 -16.70
#